data_AF-A0A1I7XL33-F1
#
_entry.id   AF-A0A1I7XL33-F1
#
_cell.length_a   1.000
_cell.length_b   1.000
_cell.length_c   1.000
_cell.angle_alpha   90.00
_cell.angle_beta   90.00
_cell.angle_gamma   90.00
#
_symmetry.space_group_name_H-M   'P 1'
#
loop_
_entity.id
_entity.type
_entity.pdbx_description
1 polymer ?
#
loop_
_entity_poly.entity_id
_entity_poly.type
_entity_poly.pdbx_seq_one_letter_code
_entity_poly.pdbx_strand_id
1 'polypeptide(L)'
;MAGPQYSSEQLDAICTALYQAKDGDQLVRLFQQMGDSPHLRPEWATQPVMIGTYIFALFHSASFERLFDVIGRSRFEEKYFKELQDIWYNARYKEAR
;
A
#
# COMPACT_ATOMS: atom_id res chain seq x y z
N MET A 1 -11.29 3.91 -19.57
CA MET A 1 -10.77 5.22 -19.13
C MET A 1 -9.30 5.01 -18.81
N ALA A 2 -8.36 5.58 -19.58
CA ALA A 2 -6.94 5.50 -19.24
C ALA A 2 -6.71 6.39 -18.02
N GLY A 3 -6.38 5.77 -16.87
CA GLY A 3 -6.00 6.50 -15.67
C GLY A 3 -4.74 7.35 -15.92
N PRO A 4 -4.46 8.35 -15.07
CA PRO A 4 -3.24 9.15 -15.18
C PRO A 4 -2.00 8.24 -15.19
N GLN A 5 -1.16 8.38 -16.21
CA GLN A 5 0.13 7.70 -16.29
C GLN A 5 1.15 8.53 -15.51
N TYR A 6 1.42 8.11 -14.28
CA TYR A 6 2.50 8.69 -13.48
C TYR A 6 3.82 7.97 -13.78
N SER A 7 4.93 8.70 -13.80
CA SER A 7 6.26 8.07 -13.80
C SER A 7 6.57 7.43 -12.44
N SER A 8 7.54 6.51 -12.37
CA SER A 8 7.94 5.91 -11.09
C SER A 8 8.40 6.95 -10.06
N GLU A 9 9.09 8.00 -10.50
CA GLU A 9 9.57 9.08 -9.63
C GLU A 9 8.40 9.93 -9.10
N GLN A 10 7.41 10.19 -9.94
CA GLN A 10 6.21 10.92 -9.53
C GLN A 10 5.39 10.11 -8.53
N LEU A 11 5.26 8.80 -8.74
CA LEU A 11 4.57 7.92 -7.81
C LEU A 11 5.26 7.83 -6.47
N ASP A 12 6.59 7.69 -6.46
CA ASP A 12 7.35 7.66 -5.21
C ASP A 12 7.17 8.97 -4.43
N ALA A 13 7.26 10.13 -5.11
CA ALA A 13 7.05 11.43 -4.49
C ALA A 13 5.61 11.60 -3.94
N ILE A 14 4.60 11.20 -4.70
CA ILE A 14 3.19 11.29 -4.29
C ILE A 14 2.91 10.33 -3.12
N CYS A 15 3.36 9.07 -3.22
CA CYS A 15 3.17 8.06 -2.19
C CYS A 15 3.88 8.49 -0.89
N THR A 16 5.12 8.99 -0.98
CA THR A 16 5.86 9.53 0.17
C THR A 16 5.11 10.70 0.82
N ALA A 17 4.64 11.67 0.03
CA ALA A 17 3.91 12.82 0.56
C ALA A 17 2.61 12.42 1.26
N LEU A 18 1.82 11.54 0.65
CA LEU A 18 0.58 11.04 1.23
C LEU A 18 0.82 10.16 2.47
N TYR A 19 1.90 9.37 2.48
CA TYR A 19 2.30 8.59 3.64
C TYR A 19 2.67 9.47 4.83
N GLN A 20 3.48 10.51 4.59
CA GLN A 20 3.87 11.48 5.62
C GLN A 20 2.66 12.26 6.14
N ALA A 21 1.72 12.59 5.26
CA ALA A 21 0.45 13.22 5.63
C ALA A 21 -0.53 12.27 6.34
N LYS A 22 -0.25 10.95 6.35
CA LYS A 22 -1.15 9.88 6.83
C LYS A 22 -2.52 9.89 6.15
N ASP A 23 -2.59 10.35 4.90
CA ASP A 23 -3.83 10.43 4.13
C ASP A 23 -4.10 9.11 3.38
N GLY A 24 -4.60 8.13 4.12
CA GLY A 24 -4.93 6.80 3.60
C GLY A 24 -6.07 6.82 2.58
N ASP A 25 -7.03 7.73 2.71
CA ASP A 25 -8.18 7.80 1.81
C ASP A 25 -7.77 8.32 0.43
N GLN A 26 -6.85 9.29 0.38
CA GLN A 26 -6.30 9.77 -0.87
C GLN A 26 -5.38 8.74 -1.55
N LEU A 27 -4.63 7.95 -0.76
CA LEU A 27 -3.90 6.78 -1.28
C LEU A 27 -4.83 5.75 -1.91
N VAL A 28 -5.94 5.41 -1.24
CA VAL A 28 -6.95 4.50 -1.79
C VAL A 28 -7.46 4.99 -3.14
N ARG A 29 -7.82 6.28 -3.23
CA ARG A 29 -8.29 6.88 -4.49
C ARG A 29 -7.22 6.84 -5.58
N LEU A 30 -5.96 7.12 -5.23
CA LEU A 30 -4.84 7.06 -6.17
C LEU A 30 -4.68 5.65 -6.76
N PHE A 31 -4.64 4.62 -5.91
CA PHE A 31 -4.53 3.23 -6.36
C PHE A 31 -5.75 2.76 -7.16
N GLN A 32 -6.96 3.20 -6.81
CA GLN A 32 -8.18 2.93 -7.58
C GLN A 32 -8.14 3.60 -8.96
N GLN A 33 -7.64 4.85 -9.06
CA GLN A 33 -7.51 5.59 -10.32
C GLN A 33 -6.45 4.99 -11.26
N MET A 34 -5.39 4.41 -10.70
CA MET A 34 -4.38 3.68 -11.46
C MET A 34 -4.91 2.35 -12.00
N GLY A 35 -6.06 1.87 -11.52
CA GLY A 35 -6.72 0.66 -12.00
C GLY A 35 -5.99 -0.65 -11.67
N ASP A 36 -4.96 -0.61 -10.82
CA ASP A 36 -4.07 -1.75 -10.65
C ASP A 36 -4.56 -2.74 -9.58
N SER A 37 -4.85 -3.94 -10.09
CA SER A 37 -5.10 -5.18 -9.40
C SER A 37 -4.48 -6.31 -10.22
N PRO A 38 -3.77 -7.34 -9.69
CA PRO A 38 -3.22 -7.66 -8.37
C PRO A 38 -1.68 -7.73 -8.31
N HIS A 39 -1.00 -7.24 -9.33
CA HIS A 39 0.45 -7.28 -9.39
C HIS A 39 0.94 -5.86 -9.21
N LEU A 40 1.31 -5.50 -7.97
CA LEU A 40 2.34 -4.48 -7.76
C LEU A 40 3.35 -4.69 -8.89
N ARG A 41 3.53 -3.68 -9.75
CA ARG A 41 4.48 -3.81 -10.86
C ARG A 41 5.77 -4.35 -10.27
N PRO A 42 6.51 -5.24 -10.95
CA PRO A 42 7.73 -5.82 -10.39
C PRO A 42 8.68 -4.75 -9.84
N GLU A 43 8.69 -3.55 -10.45
CA GLU A 43 9.44 -2.37 -10.03
C GLU A 43 8.99 -1.79 -8.67
N TRP A 44 7.72 -1.95 -8.29
CA TRP A 44 7.15 -1.48 -7.03
C TRP A 44 7.37 -2.50 -5.91
N ALA A 45 7.40 -3.79 -6.23
CA ALA A 45 7.70 -4.86 -5.28
C ALA A 45 9.13 -4.79 -4.72
N THR A 46 10.00 -3.98 -5.34
CA THR A 46 11.36 -3.69 -4.85
C THR A 46 11.46 -2.38 -4.07
N GLN A 47 10.39 -1.58 -3.99
CA GLN A 47 10.39 -0.26 -3.35
C GLN A 47 9.61 -0.31 -2.03
N PRO A 48 10.27 -0.32 -0.85
CA PRO A 48 9.60 -0.48 0.44
C PRO A 48 8.53 0.58 0.71
N VAL A 49 8.74 1.82 0.27
CA VAL A 49 7.79 2.94 0.42
C VAL A 49 6.50 2.70 -0.37
N MET A 50 6.62 2.22 -1.62
CA MET A 50 5.46 1.89 -2.46
C MET A 50 4.64 0.74 -1.88
N ILE A 51 5.29 -0.29 -1.36
CA ILE A 51 4.57 -1.42 -0.74
C ILE A 51 3.92 -0.99 0.58
N GLY A 52 4.61 -0.20 1.40
CA GLY A 52 4.08 0.33 2.65
C GLY A 52 2.84 1.20 2.45
N THR A 53 2.89 2.12 1.48
CA THR A 53 1.74 2.97 1.12
C THR A 53 0.59 2.19 0.52
N TYR A 54 0.88 1.14 -0.26
CA TYR A 54 -0.15 0.25 -0.78
C TYR A 54 -0.83 -0.57 0.33
N ILE A 55 -0.06 -1.13 1.27
CA ILE A 55 -0.58 -1.83 2.44
C ILE A 55 -1.46 -0.89 3.28
N PHE A 56 -1.00 0.34 3.48
CA PHE A 56 -1.75 1.36 4.20
C PHE A 56 -3.08 1.70 3.50
N ALA A 57 -3.07 1.83 2.17
CA ALA A 57 -4.29 2.01 1.39
C ALA A 57 -5.25 0.83 1.54
N LEU A 58 -4.75 -0.42 1.45
CA LEU A 58 -5.57 -1.62 1.61
C LEU A 58 -6.21 -1.70 3.01
N PHE A 59 -5.50 -1.25 4.05
CA PHE A 59 -6.03 -1.16 5.40
C PHE A 59 -7.19 -0.16 5.49
N HIS A 60 -7.07 0.99 4.83
CA HIS A 60 -8.11 2.02 4.77
C HIS A 60 -9.32 1.60 3.92
N SER A 61 -9.11 0.85 2.84
CA SER A 61 -10.19 0.32 2.00
C SER A 61 -10.81 -0.99 2.52
N ALA A 62 -10.48 -1.40 3.75
CA ALA A 62 -10.91 -2.66 4.38
C ALA A 62 -10.66 -3.91 3.51
N SER A 63 -9.64 -3.87 2.65
CA SER A 63 -9.29 -4.94 1.72
C SER A 63 -8.28 -5.90 2.36
N PHE A 64 -8.69 -6.53 3.47
CA PHE A 64 -7.79 -7.25 4.38
C PHE A 64 -7.17 -8.52 3.78
N GLU A 65 -7.92 -9.33 3.02
CA GLU A 65 -7.36 -10.52 2.35
C GLU A 65 -6.12 -10.16 1.53
N ARG A 66 -6.22 -9.06 0.78
CA ARG A 66 -5.15 -8.59 -0.08
C ARG A 66 -3.99 -7.98 0.69
N LEU A 67 -4.30 -7.28 1.78
CA LEU A 67 -3.28 -6.77 2.70
C LEU A 67 -2.41 -7.93 3.21
N PHE A 68 -3.03 -9.04 3.61
CA PHE A 68 -2.30 -10.21 4.10
C PHE A 68 -1.48 -10.89 3.01
N ASP A 69 -2.02 -11.02 1.80
CA ASP A 69 -1.30 -11.60 0.66
C ASP A 69 -0.05 -10.77 0.29
N VAL A 70 -0.18 -9.44 0.24
CA VAL A 70 0.95 -8.53 -0.06
C VAL A 70 2.02 -8.62 1.02
N ILE A 71 1.65 -8.61 2.30
CA ILE A 71 2.61 -8.75 3.40
C ILE A 71 3.32 -10.11 3.33
N GLY A 72 2.59 -11.20 3.05
CA GLY A 72 3.15 -12.55 3.00
C GLY A 72 4.08 -12.82 1.82
N ARG A 73 3.87 -12.13 0.68
CA ARG A 73 4.70 -12.30 -0.53
C ARG A 73 5.88 -11.34 -0.62
N SER A 74 5.80 -10.21 0.07
CA SER A 74 6.80 -9.16 -0.03
C SER A 74 7.95 -9.39 0.95
N ARG A 75 9.17 -9.04 0.53
CA ARG A 75 10.33 -8.99 1.42
C ARG A 75 10.52 -7.56 1.90
N PHE A 76 10.52 -7.37 3.21
CA PHE A 76 10.74 -6.05 3.81
C PHE A 76 12.07 -6.01 4.56
N GLU A 77 12.65 -4.81 4.66
CA GLU A 77 13.74 -4.56 5.59
C GLU A 77 13.22 -4.56 7.03
N GLU A 78 14.06 -4.98 7.98
CA GLU A 78 13.71 -5.11 9.40
C GLU A 78 13.15 -3.81 10.00
N LYS A 79 13.63 -2.65 9.53
CA LYS A 79 13.16 -1.32 9.96
C LYS A 79 11.64 -1.11 9.77
N TYR A 80 11.02 -1.83 8.84
CA TYR A 80 9.57 -1.75 8.58
C TYR A 80 8.75 -2.82 9.31
N PHE A 81 9.38 -3.82 9.93
CA PHE A 81 8.66 -4.95 10.52
C PHE A 81 7.68 -4.53 11.61
N LYS A 82 8.09 -3.60 12.48
CA LYS A 82 7.24 -3.13 13.57
C LYS A 82 5.93 -2.50 13.05
N GLU A 83 6.06 -1.60 12.08
CA GLU A 83 4.91 -0.92 11.48
C GLU A 83 3.99 -1.88 10.72
N LEU A 84 4.57 -2.83 9.98
CA LEU A 84 3.80 -3.86 9.29
C LEU A 84 3.06 -4.80 10.25
N GLN A 85 3.69 -5.17 11.36
CA GLN A 85 3.05 -5.96 12.42
C GLN A 85 1.88 -5.21 13.05
N ASP A 86 2.05 -3.92 13.35
CA ASP A 86 0.99 -3.07 13.89
C ASP A 86 -0.19 -2.97 12.91
N ILE A 87 0.08 -2.75 11.62
CA ILE A 87 -0.96 -2.70 10.58
C ILE A 87 -1.68 -4.06 10.46
N TRP A 88 -0.93 -5.15 10.41
CA TRP A 88 -1.48 -6.51 10.30
C TRP A 88 -2.38 -6.84 11.49
N TYR A 89 -1.93 -6.54 12.71
CA TYR A 89 -2.70 -6.79 13.93
C TYR A 89 -3.99 -5.98 13.95
N ASN A 90 -3.90 -4.69 13.62
CA ASN A 90 -5.08 -3.82 13.51
C ASN A 90 -6.04 -4.28 12.42
N ALA A 91 -5.54 -4.78 11.29
CA ALA A 91 -6.34 -5.32 10.20
C ALA A 91 -7.14 -6.54 10.65
N ARG A 92 -6.51 -7.52 11.33
CA ARG A 92 -7.21 -8.69 11.87
C ARG A 92 -8.22 -8.34 12.94
N TYR A 93 -7.92 -7.38 13.80
CA TYR A 93 -8.89 -6.92 14.79
C TYR A 93 -10.14 -6.30 14.14
N LYS A 94 -9.95 -5.51 13.07
CA LYS A 94 -11.07 -4.91 12.31
C LYS A 94 -11.88 -5.92 11.51
N GLU A 95 -11.24 -6.95 10.96
CA GLU A 95 -11.92 -7.99 10.18
C GLU A 95 -12.72 -8.97 11.07
N ALA A 96 -12.24 -9.23 12.29
CA ALA A 96 -12.92 -10.11 13.25
C ALA A 96 -14.13 -9.46 13.95
N ARG A 97 -14.52 -8.23 13.58
CA ARG A 97 -15.61 -7.45 14.17
C ARG A 97 -16.74 -7.23 13.17
#